data_AF-Q8RTN5-F1
#
_entry.id   AF-Q8RTN5-F1
#
_cell.length_a   1.000
_cell.length_b   1.000
_cell.length_c   1.000
_cell.angle_alpha   90.00
_cell.angle_beta   90.00
_cell.angle_gamma   90.00
#
_symmetry.space_group_name_H-M   'P 1'
#
loop_
_entity.id
_entity.type
_entity.pdbx_description
1 polymer ?
#
loop_
_entity_poly.entity_id
_entity_poly.type
_entity_poly.pdbx_seq_one_letter_code
_entity_poly.pdbx_strand_id
1 'polypeptide(L)'
;MSRETWNLIKKSKRFDVNVYRRGLVALICSLILSCIFCLSLFYIYLTEPERDFYATSGVAPPIKLKPMLSPNYSAQALLPPDPVSDSEDKLIPE
;
A
#
# COMPACT_ATOMS: atom_id res chain seq x y z
N MET A 1 -36.72 -14.42 50.48
CA MET A 1 -36.06 -14.62 49.17
C MET A 1 -35.87 -16.12 48.95
N SER A 2 -36.29 -16.69 47.83
CA SER A 2 -36.18 -18.14 47.59
C SER A 2 -34.77 -18.53 47.12
N ARG A 3 -34.34 -19.77 47.36
CA ARG A 3 -33.04 -20.26 46.85
C ARG A 3 -32.94 -20.17 45.33
N GLU A 4 -34.06 -20.31 44.64
CA GLU A 4 -34.15 -20.18 43.18
C GLU A 4 -33.87 -18.76 42.70
N THR A 5 -34.45 -17.74 43.35
CA THR A 5 -34.19 -16.33 43.02
C THR A 5 -32.73 -15.96 43.24
N TRP A 6 -32.10 -16.48 44.30
CA TRP A 6 -30.66 -16.29 44.55
C TRP A 6 -29.78 -16.94 43.47
N ASN A 7 -30.11 -18.15 43.04
CA ASN A 7 -29.37 -18.85 41.97
C ASN A 7 -29.51 -18.14 40.61
N LEU A 8 -30.68 -17.60 40.30
CA LEU A 8 -30.92 -16.80 39.10
C LEU A 8 -30.02 -15.55 39.06
N ILE A 9 -29.97 -14.79 40.15
CA ILE A 9 -29.14 -13.59 40.27
C ILE A 9 -27.64 -13.94 40.15
N LYS A 10 -27.22 -15.06 40.73
CA LYS A 10 -25.82 -15.52 40.63
C LYS A 10 -25.46 -15.91 39.20
N LYS A 11 -26.39 -16.54 38.47
CA LYS A 11 -26.20 -16.94 37.07
C LYS A 11 -26.14 -15.74 36.14
N SER A 12 -27.02 -14.74 36.31
CA SER A 12 -27.01 -13.52 35.50
C SER A 12 -25.71 -12.73 35.69
N LYS A 13 -25.29 -12.48 36.94
CA LYS A 13 -23.99 -11.82 37.22
C LYS A 13 -22.80 -12.54 36.59
N ARG A 14 -22.78 -13.88 36.64
CA ARG A 14 -21.71 -14.67 36.00
C ARG A 14 -21.75 -14.56 34.48
N PHE A 15 -22.95 -14.52 33.88
CA PHE A 15 -23.10 -14.30 32.46
C PHE A 15 -22.54 -12.93 32.06
N ASP A 16 -22.93 -11.86 32.76
CA ASP A 16 -22.46 -10.50 32.47
C ASP A 16 -20.93 -10.40 32.56
N VAL A 17 -20.32 -10.89 33.65
CA VAL A 17 -18.85 -10.86 33.81
C VAL A 17 -18.15 -11.64 32.69
N ASN A 18 -18.68 -12.80 32.30
CA ASN A 18 -18.07 -13.61 31.24
C ASN A 18 -18.19 -12.93 29.87
N VAL A 19 -19.33 -12.30 29.58
CA VAL A 19 -19.55 -11.55 28.34
C VAL A 19 -18.61 -10.37 28.26
N TYR A 20 -18.49 -9.57 29.33
CA TYR A 20 -17.56 -8.44 29.38
C TYR A 20 -16.10 -8.86 29.23
N ARG A 21 -15.67 -9.95 29.90
CA ARG A 21 -14.29 -10.44 29.75
C ARG A 21 -13.99 -10.91 28.33
N ARG A 22 -14.92 -11.63 27.70
CA ARG A 22 -14.76 -12.07 26.31
C ARG A 22 -14.74 -10.89 25.35
N GLY A 23 -15.62 -9.90 25.56
CA GLY A 23 -15.64 -8.66 24.79
C GLY A 23 -14.33 -7.88 24.92
N LEU A 24 -13.80 -7.76 26.15
CA LEU A 24 -12.52 -7.12 26.42
C LEU A 24 -11.38 -7.84 25.70
N VAL A 25 -11.31 -9.17 25.79
CA VAL A 25 -10.28 -9.96 25.10
C VAL A 25 -10.38 -9.78 23.58
N ALA A 26 -11.60 -9.83 23.02
CA ALA A 26 -11.81 -9.60 21.59
C ALA A 26 -11.35 -8.19 21.16
N LEU A 27 -11.63 -7.17 21.98
CA LEU A 27 -11.21 -5.80 21.73
C LEU A 27 -9.69 -5.65 21.78
N ILE A 28 -9.03 -6.25 22.78
CA ILE A 28 -7.57 -6.27 22.88
C ILE A 28 -6.96 -6.98 21.68
N CYS A 29 -7.48 -8.14 21.29
CA CYS A 29 -7.02 -8.87 20.09
C CYS A 29 -7.17 -8.03 18.82
N SER A 30 -8.30 -7.34 18.64
CA SER A 30 -8.54 -6.44 17.51
C SER A 30 -7.55 -5.28 17.46
N LEU A 31 -7.25 -4.67 18.62
CA LEU A 31 -6.28 -3.60 18.74
C LEU A 31 -4.87 -4.09 18.37
N ILE A 32 -4.46 -5.24 18.91
CA ILE A 32 -3.16 -5.85 18.60
C ILE A 32 -3.04 -6.12 17.10
N LEU A 33 -4.08 -6.70 16.49
CA LEU A 33 -4.08 -7.01 15.06
C LEU A 33 -3.97 -5.73 14.22
N SER A 34 -4.68 -4.67 14.60
CA SER A 34 -4.59 -3.36 13.95
C SER A 34 -3.19 -2.77 14.05
N CYS A 35 -2.54 -2.85 15.21
CA CYS A 35 -1.16 -2.41 15.38
C CYS A 35 -0.19 -3.22 14.51
N ILE A 36 -0.35 -4.54 14.43
CA ILE A 36 0.47 -5.40 13.56
C ILE A 36 0.32 -4.99 12.10
N PHE A 37 -0.91 -4.72 11.63
CA PHE A 37 -1.14 -4.25 10.26
C PHE A 37 -0.51 -2.89 9.98
N CYS A 38 -0.61 -1.93 10.90
CA CYS A 38 0.04 -0.64 10.73
C CYS A 38 1.57 -0.78 10.63
N LEU A 39 2.17 -1.59 11.51
CA LEU A 39 3.61 -1.83 11.53
C LEU A 39 4.09 -2.56 10.27
N SER A 40 3.32 -3.54 9.77
CA SER A 40 3.68 -4.27 8.57
C SER A 40 3.61 -3.39 7.32
N LEU A 41 2.56 -2.57 7.19
CA LEU A 41 2.46 -1.59 6.10
C LEU A 41 3.60 -0.58 6.15
N PHE A 42 3.92 -0.07 7.34
CA PHE A 42 5.04 0.85 7.53
C PHE A 42 6.38 0.22 7.15
N TYR A 43 6.61 -1.03 7.55
CA TYR A 43 7.81 -1.77 7.18
C TYR A 43 7.93 -1.96 5.66
N ILE A 44 6.85 -2.36 4.98
CA ILE A 44 6.82 -2.50 3.53
C ILE A 44 7.16 -1.16 2.86
N TYR A 45 6.53 -0.07 3.30
CA TYR A 45 6.78 1.26 2.75
C TYR A 45 8.25 1.69 2.89
N LEU A 46 8.89 1.41 4.03
CA LEU A 46 10.30 1.75 4.23
C LEU A 46 11.29 0.84 3.50
N THR A 47 10.88 -0.38 3.15
CA THR A 47 11.72 -1.36 2.46
C THR A 47 11.44 -1.45 0.97
N GLU A 48 10.46 -0.69 0.48
CA GLU A 48 10.15 -0.60 -0.94
C GLU A 48 11.36 0.00 -1.68
N PRO A 49 11.96 -0.74 -2.64
CA PRO A 49 13.07 -0.21 -3.41
C PRO A 49 12.59 0.95 -4.29
N GLU A 50 13.47 1.90 -4.59
CA GLU A 50 13.15 2.97 -5.53
C GLU A 50 12.71 2.39 -6.87
N ARG A 51 11.57 2.86 -7.37
CA ARG A 51 11.01 2.38 -8.63
C ARG A 51 11.88 2.83 -9.79
N ASP A 52 12.41 1.87 -10.53
CA ASP A 52 13.13 2.13 -11.77
C ASP A 52 12.14 2.46 -12.90
N PHE A 53 12.46 3.51 -13.65
CA PHE A 53 11.68 3.95 -14.82
C PHE A 53 12.53 3.78 -16.08
N TYR A 54 11.91 3.32 -17.17
CA TYR A 54 12.58 3.13 -18.45
C TYR A 54 11.77 3.77 -19.57
N ALA A 55 12.45 4.41 -20.53
CA ALA A 55 11.85 4.91 -21.76
C ALA A 55 12.30 4.03 -22.94
N THR A 56 11.38 3.72 -23.86
CA THR A 56 11.67 3.03 -25.12
C THR A 56 10.89 3.66 -26.26
N SER A 57 11.54 3.85 -27.40
CA SER A 57 10.95 4.33 -28.65
C SER A 57 10.64 3.18 -29.64
N GLY A 58 10.86 1.93 -29.23
CA GLY A 58 10.70 0.74 -30.09
C GLY A 58 11.84 0.53 -31.12
N VAL A 59 12.69 1.54 -31.33
CA VAL A 59 13.86 1.47 -32.24
C VAL A 59 15.17 1.36 -31.47
N ALA A 60 15.28 2.04 -30.32
CA ALA A 60 16.46 2.04 -29.45
C ALA A 60 16.27 1.16 -28.20
N PRO A 61 17.36 0.62 -27.61
CA PRO A 61 17.30 -0.11 -26.35
C PRO A 61 16.73 0.76 -25.22
N PRO A 62 16.06 0.16 -24.22
CA PRO A 62 15.44 0.92 -23.13
C PRO A 62 16.46 1.75 -22.35
N ILE A 63 16.20 3.05 -22.22
CA ILE A 63 17.06 3.97 -21.46
C ILE A 63 16.51 4.08 -20.04
N LYS A 64 17.37 3.85 -19.02
CA LYS A 64 17.01 4.03 -17.61
C LYS A 64 16.84 5.51 -17.29
N LEU A 65 15.64 5.90 -16.87
CA LEU A 65 15.31 7.27 -16.49
C LEU A 65 15.71 7.54 -15.04
N LYS A 66 16.02 8.81 -14.75
CA LYS A 66 16.21 9.27 -13.38
C LYS A 66 14.84 9.58 -12.76
N PRO A 67 14.46 8.94 -11.63
CA PRO A 67 13.20 9.24 -10.97
C PRO A 67 13.17 10.70 -10.49
N MET A 68 12.00 11.33 -10.57
CA MET A 68 11.76 12.68 -10.06
C MET A 68 10.67 12.65 -9.00
N LEU A 69 10.81 13.50 -7.98
CA LEU A 69 9.83 13.62 -6.88
C LEU A 69 8.53 14.31 -7.32
N SER A 70 8.57 15.07 -8.42
CA SER A 70 7.43 15.81 -8.96
C SER A 70 7.37 15.69 -10.48
N PRO A 71 6.18 15.92 -11.09
CA PRO A 71 6.05 16.01 -12.54
C PRO A 71 6.99 17.08 -13.11
N ASN A 72 7.50 16.85 -14.32
CA ASN A 72 8.27 17.86 -15.02
C ASN A 72 7.35 18.97 -15.54
N TYR A 73 7.37 20.13 -14.87
CA TYR A 73 6.67 21.35 -15.28
C TYR A 73 7.52 22.28 -16.16
N SER A 74 8.76 21.90 -16.47
CA SER A 74 9.62 22.70 -17.34
C SER A 74 9.31 22.42 -18.81
N ALA A 75 9.64 23.38 -19.68
CA ALA A 75 9.59 23.20 -21.13
C ALA A 75 10.73 22.32 -21.68
N GLN A 76 11.62 21.85 -20.82
CA GLN A 76 12.76 21.01 -21.21
C GLN A 76 12.35 19.54 -21.21
N ALA A 77 12.58 18.85 -22.32
CA ALA A 77 12.39 17.40 -22.39
C ALA A 77 13.36 16.68 -21.43
N LEU A 78 12.88 15.63 -20.75
CA LEU A 78 13.69 14.81 -19.84
C LEU A 78 14.68 13.90 -20.57
N LEU A 79 14.39 13.61 -21.83
CA LEU A 79 15.23 12.81 -22.70
C LEU A 79 16.09 13.74 -23.56
N PRO A 80 17.36 13.36 -23.84
CA PRO A 80 18.13 14.03 -24.87
C PRO A 80 17.38 13.91 -26.21
N PRO A 81 17.50 14.91 -27.10
CA PRO A 81 16.95 14.80 -28.44
C PRO A 81 17.53 13.55 -29.12
N ASP A 82 16.69 12.86 -29.89
CA ASP A 82 17.14 11.72 -30.68
C ASP A 82 18.30 12.15 -31.58
N PRO A 83 19.29 11.26 -31.81
CA PRO A 83 20.37 11.56 -32.73
C PRO A 83 19.79 11.93 -34.09
N VAL A 84 20.34 12.97 -34.72
CA VAL A 84 19.97 13.37 -36.07
C VAL A 84 20.23 12.17 -36.99
N SER A 85 19.15 11.58 -37.51
CA SER A 85 19.25 10.46 -38.44
C SER A 85 19.62 11.03 -39.81
N ASP A 86 20.90 10.97 -40.17
CA ASP A 86 21.41 11.32 -41.50
C ASP A 86 21.08 10.23 -42.56
N SER A 87 19.88 9.64 -42.52
CA SER A 87 19.51 8.59 -43.49
C SER A 87 18.11 8.77 -44.08
N GLU A 88 18.19 9.23 -45.33
CA GLU A 88 17.32 9.04 -46.48
C GLU A 88 15.85 9.47 -46.37
N ASP A 89 15.46 10.35 -47.31
CA ASP A 89 14.08 10.61 -47.69
C ASP A 89 13.32 9.29 -47.77
N LYS A 90 12.50 9.02 -46.75
CA LYS A 90 11.55 7.91 -46.78
C LYS A 90 10.54 8.23 -47.89
N LEU A 91 10.79 7.73 -49.10
CA LEU A 91 9.85 7.76 -50.20
C LEU A 91 8.56 7.08 -49.71
N ILE A 92 7.51 7.86 -49.53
CA ILE A 92 6.17 7.36 -49.29
C ILE A 92 5.69 6.81 -50.64
N PRO A 93 5.41 5.50 -50.78
CA PRO A 93 4.83 4.98 -52.02
C PRO A 93 3.43 5.56 -52.21
N GLU A 94 3.11 5.97 -53.44
CA GLU A 94 1.74 6.39 -53.84
C GLU A 94 0.76 5.21 -53.87
#